data_AF-A0A6I4HRT8-F1
#
_entry.id   AF-A0A6I4HRT8-F1
#
_cell.length_a   1.000
_cell.length_b   1.000
_cell.length_c   1.000
_cell.angle_alpha   90.00
_cell.angle_beta   90.00
_cell.angle_gamma   90.00
#
_symmetry.space_group_name_H-M   'P 1'
#
loop_
_entity.id
_entity.type
_entity.pdbx_description
1 polymer ?
#
loop_
_entity_poly.entity_id
_entity_poly.type
_entity_poly.pdbx_seq_one_letter_code
_entity_poly.pdbx_strand_id
1 'polypeptide(L)'
;MGKSLNNVPQAPLDVQFNSNGMKCSAYLYRPATEATTPIIVMAHGLGGTRRMRLTAFAERFVAEGYACLVFDYRYFGDSEGQPRQLLDIKSQL
;
A
#
# COMPACT_ATOMS: atom_id res chain seq x y z
N MET A 1 -30.66 1.28 7.38
CA MET A 1 -29.46 2.14 7.53
C MET A 1 -28.84 2.27 6.15
N GLY A 2 -28.99 3.42 5.48
CA GLY A 2 -28.61 3.59 4.08
C GLY A 2 -27.10 3.58 3.89
N LYS A 3 -26.58 2.73 3.00
CA LYS A 3 -25.22 2.88 2.48
C LYS A 3 -25.17 4.21 1.72
N SER A 4 -24.43 5.18 2.23
CA SER A 4 -24.17 6.45 1.52
C SER A 4 -23.56 6.14 0.16
N LEU A 5 -24.21 6.58 -0.91
CA LEU A 5 -23.88 6.26 -2.31
C LEU A 5 -22.69 7.06 -2.87
N ASN A 6 -21.81 7.61 -2.02
CA ASN A 6 -20.72 8.50 -2.43
C ASN A 6 -19.32 7.91 -2.17
N ASN A 7 -19.14 6.58 -2.32
CA ASN A 7 -17.83 5.93 -2.19
C ASN A 7 -17.13 5.79 -3.55
N VAL A 8 -16.94 6.89 -4.28
CA VAL A 8 -15.94 6.90 -5.35
C VAL A 8 -14.58 6.81 -4.65
N PRO A 9 -13.75 5.77 -4.89
CA PRO A 9 -12.43 5.70 -4.30
C PRO A 9 -11.64 6.92 -4.78
N GLN A 10 -11.25 7.78 -3.85
CA GLN A 10 -10.34 8.87 -4.16
C GLN A 10 -9.01 8.26 -4.61
N ALA A 11 -8.34 8.88 -5.57
CA ALA A 11 -7.02 8.43 -5.99
C ALA A 11 -6.10 8.31 -4.76
N PRO A 12 -5.33 7.22 -4.62
CA PRO A 12 -4.49 7.04 -3.44
C PRO A 12 -3.43 8.13 -3.40
N LEU A 13 -3.02 8.48 -2.18
CA LEU A 13 -1.85 9.34 -2.00
C LEU A 13 -0.59 8.51 -2.28
N ASP A 14 0.32 9.03 -3.12
CA ASP A 14 1.66 8.46 -3.28
C ASP A 14 2.54 8.98 -2.13
N VAL A 15 3.01 8.06 -1.29
CA VAL A 15 3.72 8.36 -0.05
C VAL A 15 4.97 7.50 0.08
N GLN A 16 5.86 7.90 0.98
CA GLN A 16 7.08 7.15 1.29
C GLN A 16 7.25 7.00 2.79
N PHE A 17 7.87 5.90 3.22
CA PHE A 17 8.28 5.69 4.60
C PHE A 17 9.70 5.14 4.66
N ASN A 18 10.41 5.41 5.77
CA ASN A 18 11.75 4.87 5.98
C ASN A 18 11.67 3.44 6.53
N SER A 19 12.48 2.54 5.98
CA SER A 19 12.71 1.18 6.45
C SER A 19 14.21 0.87 6.37
N ASN A 20 14.85 0.69 7.52
CA ASN A 20 16.28 0.42 7.65
C ASN A 20 17.17 1.37 6.81
N GLY A 21 16.90 2.68 6.89
CA GLY A 21 17.66 3.71 6.17
C GLY A 21 17.35 3.84 4.68
N MET A 22 16.41 3.07 4.13
CA MET A 22 15.94 3.18 2.75
C MET A 22 14.48 3.65 2.70
N LYS A 23 14.13 4.43 1.69
CA LYS A 23 12.73 4.83 1.45
C LYS A 23 11.99 3.74 0.70
N CYS A 24 10.89 3.29 1.29
CA CYS A 24 9.91 2.45 0.64
C CYS A 24 8.76 3.29 0.08
N SER A 25 8.41 3.07 -1.19
CA SER A 25 7.31 3.74 -1.87
C SER A 25 6.00 2.99 -1.62
N ALA A 26 4.94 3.74 -1.29
CA ALA A 26 3.62 3.18 -0.97
C ALA A 26 2.46 4.02 -1.50
N TYR A 27 1.33 3.37 -1.74
CA TYR A 27 0.04 4.02 -1.96
C TYR A 27 -0.77 3.97 -0.68
N LEU A 28 -1.28 5.12 -0.25
CA LEU A 28 -2.18 5.22 0.90
C LEU A 28 -3.60 5.51 0.43
N TYR A 29 -4.45 4.51 0.59
CA TYR A 29 -5.88 4.61 0.37
C TYR A 29 -6.59 4.93 1.68
N ARG A 30 -7.54 5.87 1.63
CA ARG A 30 -8.34 6.28 2.78
C ARG A 30 -9.83 6.27 2.41
N PRO A 31 -10.71 5.79 3.30
CA PRO A 31 -12.13 6.00 3.15
C PRO A 31 -12.46 7.49 3.30
N ALA A 32 -13.54 7.95 2.66
CA ALA A 32 -14.01 9.33 2.73
C ALA A 32 -14.71 9.62 4.07
N THR A 33 -13.95 9.58 5.16
CA THR A 33 -14.41 9.82 6.53
C THR A 33 -13.30 10.47 7.36
N GLU A 34 -13.67 11.37 8.26
CA GLU A 34 -12.77 11.98 9.26
C GLU A 34 -12.58 11.08 10.50
N ALA A 35 -13.31 9.97 10.59
CA ALA A 35 -13.17 9.03 11.70
C ALA A 35 -11.83 8.29 11.65
N THR A 36 -11.30 7.95 12.82
CA THR A 36 -10.16 7.03 12.90
C THR A 36 -10.57 5.66 12.36
N THR A 37 -9.82 5.16 11.37
CA THR A 37 -10.09 3.87 10.73
C THR A 37 -8.93 2.89 10.94
N PRO A 38 -9.22 1.58 11.10
CA PRO A 38 -8.17 0.57 11.11
C PRO A 38 -7.46 0.54 9.75
N ILE A 39 -6.17 0.23 9.76
CA ILE A 39 -5.34 0.17 8.55
C ILE A 39 -4.88 -1.27 8.26
N ILE A 40 -4.99 -1.66 7.00
CA ILE A 40 -4.42 -2.91 6.47
C ILE A 40 -3.14 -2.57 5.73
N VAL A 41 -2.03 -3.21 6.10
CA VAL A 41 -0.76 -3.09 5.39
C VAL A 41 -0.65 -4.23 4.38
N MET A 42 -0.43 -3.87 3.12
CA MET A 42 -0.43 -4.79 1.99
C MET A 42 0.91 -4.69 1.25
N ALA A 43 1.50 -5.84 0.99
CA ALA A 43 2.65 -5.99 0.10
C ALA A 43 2.44 -7.23 -0.75
N HIS A 44 3.16 -7.30 -1.86
CA HIS A 44 3.04 -8.45 -2.74
C HIS A 44 3.72 -9.68 -2.13
N GLY A 45 3.42 -10.86 -2.66
CA GLY A 45 4.30 -12.01 -2.50
C GLY A 45 5.63 -11.84 -3.26
N LEU A 46 6.44 -12.88 -3.20
CA LEU A 46 7.78 -12.97 -3.78
C LEU A 46 7.89 -12.34 -5.18
N GLY A 47 8.74 -11.32 -5.33
CA GLY A 47 9.07 -10.69 -6.63
C GLY A 47 8.02 -9.72 -7.19
N GLY A 48 6.90 -9.49 -6.51
CA GLY A 48 5.87 -8.58 -6.97
C GLY A 48 5.99 -7.15 -6.42
N THR A 49 5.27 -6.23 -7.06
CA THR A 49 5.24 -4.80 -6.69
C THR A 49 3.81 -4.34 -6.36
N ARG A 50 3.67 -3.18 -5.72
CA ARG A 50 2.39 -2.50 -5.40
C ARG A 50 1.50 -2.30 -6.62
N ARG A 51 2.10 -2.23 -7.82
CA ARG A 51 1.41 -2.07 -9.11
C ARG A 51 0.79 -3.37 -9.64
N MET A 52 1.15 -4.52 -9.07
CA MET A 52 0.63 -5.83 -9.49
C MET A 52 -0.67 -6.16 -8.74
N ARG A 53 -1.77 -5.51 -9.15
CA ARG A 53 -3.16 -5.78 -8.76
C ARG A 53 -3.54 -5.61 -7.28
N LEU A 54 -2.60 -5.34 -6.37
CA LEU A 54 -2.92 -5.06 -4.96
C LEU A 54 -3.88 -3.87 -4.79
N THR A 55 -3.83 -2.89 -5.70
CA THR A 55 -4.74 -1.75 -5.71
C THR A 55 -6.22 -2.15 -5.75
N ALA A 56 -6.57 -3.20 -6.51
CA ALA A 56 -7.95 -3.70 -6.62
C ALA A 56 -8.44 -4.34 -5.31
N PHE A 57 -7.54 -4.86 -4.48
CA PHE A 57 -7.88 -5.37 -3.15
C PHE A 57 -8.04 -4.22 -2.16
N ALA A 58 -7.12 -3.25 -2.19
CA ALA A 58 -7.18 -2.05 -1.35
C ALA A 58 -8.51 -1.29 -1.56
N GLU A 59 -8.94 -1.10 -2.81
CA GLU A 59 -10.22 -0.46 -3.15
C GLU A 59 -11.42 -1.16 -2.49
N ARG A 60 -11.42 -2.50 -2.41
CA ARG A 60 -12.50 -3.26 -1.76
C ARG A 60 -12.51 -3.09 -0.25
N PHE A 61 -11.34 -3.10 0.39
CA PHE A 61 -11.26 -2.87 1.84
C PHE A 61 -11.63 -1.43 2.21
N VAL A 62 -11.25 -0.46 1.38
CA VAL A 62 -11.61 0.96 1.56
C VAL A 62 -13.10 1.17 1.42
N ALA A 63 -13.76 0.47 0.49
CA ALA A 63 -15.21 0.50 0.37
C ALA A 63 -15.94 -0.02 1.62
N GLU A 64 -15.30 -0.88 2.42
CA GLU A 64 -15.79 -1.42 3.69
C GLU A 64 -15.30 -0.63 4.92
N GLY A 65 -14.63 0.52 4.73
CA GLY A 65 -14.25 1.44 5.80
C GLY A 65 -12.85 1.25 6.40
N TYR A 66 -11.99 0.45 5.77
CA TYR A 66 -10.58 0.30 6.18
C TYR A 66 -9.67 1.25 5.40
N ALA A 67 -8.65 1.81 6.05
CA ALA A 67 -7.52 2.38 5.32
C ALA A 67 -6.61 1.25 4.80
N CYS A 68 -5.90 1.49 3.70
CA CYS A 68 -4.96 0.52 3.15
C CYS A 68 -3.64 1.19 2.77
N LEU A 69 -2.51 0.61 3.19
CA LEU A 69 -1.17 1.00 2.77
C LEU A 69 -0.58 -0.10 1.89
N VAL A 70 -0.40 0.17 0.60
CA VAL A 70 0.12 -0.80 -0.37
C VAL A 70 1.55 -0.40 -0.76
N PHE A 71 2.56 -1.22 -0.42
CA PHE A 71 3.96 -0.82 -0.60
C PHE A 71 4.82 -1.78 -1.42
N ASP A 72 5.91 -1.26 -1.95
CA ASP A 72 7.01 -2.00 -2.57
C ASP A 72 8.10 -2.33 -1.54
N TYR A 73 8.54 -3.58 -1.47
CA TYR A 73 9.72 -3.95 -0.67
C TYR A 73 10.97 -3.16 -1.07
N ARG A 74 11.95 -3.06 -0.15
CA ARG A 74 13.29 -2.57 -0.50
C ARG A 74 13.79 -3.34 -1.72
N TYR A 75 14.53 -2.68 -2.61
CA TYR A 75 15.07 -3.24 -3.86
C TYR A 75 14.05 -3.53 -4.99
N PHE A 76 12.74 -3.37 -4.74
CA PHE A 76 11.67 -3.62 -5.72
C PHE A 76 10.91 -2.34 -6.09
N GLY A 77 10.23 -2.40 -7.25
CA GLY A 77 9.31 -1.36 -7.70
C GLY A 77 9.90 0.04 -7.64
N ASP A 78 9.17 0.96 -7.00
CA ASP A 78 9.56 2.35 -6.82
C ASP A 78 10.29 2.60 -5.48
N SER A 79 10.55 1.55 -4.68
CA SER A 79 11.32 1.65 -3.43
C SER A 79 12.82 1.69 -3.70
N GLU A 80 13.57 2.33 -2.80
CA GLU A 80 15.03 2.39 -2.86
C GLU A 80 15.70 1.02 -2.64
N GLY A 81 16.99 0.93 -2.97
CA GLY A 81 17.84 -0.25 -2.76
C GLY A 81 18.56 -0.73 -4.02
N GLN A 82 19.78 -1.24 -3.84
CA GLN A 82 20.61 -1.88 -4.87
C GLN A 82 21.29 -3.15 -4.34
N PRO A 83 21.46 -4.22 -5.15
CA PRO A 83 21.01 -4.33 -6.54
C PRO A 83 19.49 -4.39 -6.67
N ARG A 84 18.93 -3.95 -7.81
CA ARG A 84 17.48 -4.07 -8.08
C ARG A 84 17.04 -5.53 -8.14
N GLN A 85 15.78 -5.77 -7.76
CA GLN A 85 15.17 -7.11 -7.77
C GLN A 85 15.89 -8.11 -6.85
N LEU A 86 16.47 -7.62 -5.74
CA LEU A 86 17.16 -8.46 -4.77
C LEU A 86 16.17 -9.28 -3.94
N LEU A 87 16.16 -10.58 -4.20
CA LEU A 87 15.38 -11.55 -3.46
C LEU A 87 16.18 -12.10 -2.28
N ASP A 88 16.18 -11.36 -1.18
CA ASP A 88 16.76 -11.79 0.10
C ASP A 88 15.81 -11.45 1.24
N ILE A 89 15.34 -12.47 1.96
CA ILE A 89 14.37 -12.34 3.05
C ILE A 89 14.96 -11.52 4.21
N LYS A 90 16.24 -11.72 4.53
CA LYS A 90 16.89 -11.01 5.64
C LYS A 90 16.98 -9.51 5.37
N SER A 91 17.13 -9.14 4.11
CA SER A 91 17.10 -7.76 3.67
C SER A 91 15.70 -7.13 3.68
N GLN A 92 14.63 -7.84 4.06
CA GLN A 92 13.27 -7.30 4.14
C GLN A 92 12.69 -7.27 5.56
N LEU A 93 13.24 -8.06 6.49
CA LEU A 93 12.93 -8.02 7.92
C LEU A 93 13.75 -6.93 8.63
#